data_AF-A0A380P8T9-F1
#
_entry.id   AF-A0A380P8T9-F1
#
_cell.length_a   1.000
_cell.length_b   1.000
_cell.length_c   1.000
_cell.angle_alpha   90.00
_cell.angle_beta   90.00
_cell.angle_gamma   90.00
#
_symmetry.space_group_name_H-M   'P 1'
#
loop_
_entity.id
_entity.type
_entity.pdbx_description
1 polymer ?
#
loop_
_entity_poly.entity_id
_entity_poly.type
_entity_poly.pdbx_seq_one_letter_code
_entity_poly.pdbx_strand_id
1 'polypeptide(L)'
;MRFDMAEGFPLLTTKRVPFKLIKSELLWFLQGNTNIKFLLENNNHIWDEWAFKNWVESDSYTGPDMSDFGRRSLVDEDFAAEYDKQHEIFVDKILSDDAFAAEFGELGDVYGAQWRHWKKVQGGFIDQMADVTEQIKTHPDSRRLIVTAWNPEAVPTQALPPCHALFQFYVADGKISLQLYQRSADMFLGVPFNIASYSLLLHMVAAQTGYEAGEFVHTLGDAHIYNNHVDQVEEQLARPMADLPELWLNPDVKSIFDYTMDDIKIKIIIQVSQLRPLWLFKIVMERGGHHACQIEKATCCPWTTVHQVSVS
;
A
#
# COMPACT_ATOMS: atom_id res chain seq x y z
N MET A 1 15.88 3.92 -9.92
CA MET A 1 16.38 4.12 -8.55
C MET A 1 16.78 2.77 -7.96
N ARG A 2 17.69 2.72 -6.98
CA ARG A 2 18.09 1.49 -6.29
C ARG A 2 18.10 1.75 -4.79
N PHE A 3 17.63 0.79 -4.01
CA PHE A 3 17.54 0.84 -2.56
C PHE A 3 18.16 -0.44 -2.00
N ASP A 4 19.23 -0.33 -1.22
CA ASP A 4 19.85 -1.47 -0.55
C ASP A 4 19.11 -1.73 0.77
N MET A 5 18.51 -2.91 0.91
CA MET A 5 17.73 -3.26 2.10
C MET A 5 18.62 -3.44 3.35
N ALA A 6 19.94 -3.53 3.19
CA ALA A 6 20.89 -3.53 4.29
C ALA A 6 21.05 -2.15 4.96
N GLU A 7 20.69 -1.05 4.28
CA GLU A 7 20.75 0.31 4.82
C GLU A 7 19.53 0.69 5.67
N GLY A 8 18.46 -0.11 5.60
CA GLY A 8 17.20 0.09 6.29
C GLY A 8 15.99 -0.02 5.35
N PHE A 9 14.79 -0.01 5.94
CA PHE A 9 13.56 -0.08 5.16
C PHE A 9 13.25 1.29 4.54
N PRO A 10 13.09 1.41 3.20
CA PRO A 10 13.01 2.69 2.50
C PRO A 10 11.62 3.36 2.60
N LEU A 11 11.18 3.61 3.83
CA LEU A 11 10.03 4.46 4.13
C LEU A 11 10.55 5.90 4.28
N LEU A 12 10.07 6.80 3.42
CA LEU A 12 10.55 8.19 3.41
C LEU A 12 10.46 8.85 4.79
N THR A 13 11.51 9.61 5.14
CA THR A 13 11.63 10.32 6.42
C THR A 13 11.37 11.82 6.29
N THR A 14 11.47 12.39 5.09
CA THR A 14 11.20 13.81 4.82
C THR A 14 9.72 14.14 4.76
N LYS A 15 8.83 13.14 4.74
CA LYS A 15 7.39 13.29 4.97
C LYS A 15 6.81 12.01 5.55
N ARG A 16 5.69 12.12 6.27
CA ARG A 16 5.01 10.95 6.82
C ARG A 16 4.38 10.14 5.69
N VAL A 17 4.69 8.84 5.64
CA VAL A 17 4.06 7.88 4.72
C VAL A 17 3.26 6.86 5.56
N PRO A 18 1.96 6.66 5.29
CA PRO A 18 1.09 5.86 6.14
C PRO A 18 1.31 4.36 5.93
N PHE A 19 2.28 3.77 6.63
CA PHE A 19 2.65 2.35 6.50
C PHE A 19 1.49 1.36 6.72
N LYS A 20 0.48 1.72 7.54
CA LYS A 20 -0.74 0.91 7.71
C LYS A 20 -1.45 0.67 6.38
N LEU A 21 -1.56 1.71 5.54
CA LEU A 21 -2.22 1.61 4.24
C LEU A 21 -1.39 0.76 3.27
N ILE A 22 -0.06 0.93 3.28
CA ILE A 22 0.86 0.15 2.44
C ILE A 22 0.72 -1.35 2.73
N LYS A 23 0.78 -1.73 4.00
CA LYS A 23 0.73 -3.15 4.37
C LYS A 23 -0.65 -3.76 4.15
N SER A 24 -1.76 -3.06 4.42
CA SER A 24 -3.09 -3.63 4.15
C SER A 24 -3.32 -3.79 2.65
N GLU A 25 -2.90 -2.83 1.83
CA GLU A 25 -3.01 -2.96 0.37
C GLU A 25 -2.17 -4.14 -0.16
N LEU A 26 -0.92 -4.28 0.29
CA LEU A 26 -0.08 -5.39 -0.17
C LEU A 26 -0.64 -6.75 0.27
N LEU A 27 -1.14 -6.86 1.51
CA LEU A 27 -1.79 -8.10 1.98
C LEU A 27 -3.04 -8.42 1.16
N TRP A 28 -3.84 -7.41 0.81
CA TRP A 28 -5.00 -7.56 -0.06
C TRP A 28 -4.63 -8.11 -1.44
N PHE A 29 -3.57 -7.58 -2.06
CA PHE A 29 -3.03 -8.13 -3.32
C PHE A 29 -2.53 -9.55 -3.16
N LEU A 30 -1.77 -9.83 -2.09
CA LEU A 30 -1.21 -11.15 -1.85
C LEU A 30 -2.28 -12.19 -1.56
N GLN A 31 -3.43 -11.82 -1.00
CA GLN A 31 -4.57 -12.72 -0.83
C GLN A 31 -5.33 -12.99 -2.14
N GLY A 32 -5.00 -12.26 -3.21
CA GLY A 32 -5.72 -12.36 -4.48
C GLY A 32 -7.11 -11.73 -4.45
N ASN A 33 -7.37 -10.91 -3.43
CA ASN A 33 -8.66 -10.29 -3.23
C ASN A 33 -8.84 -9.09 -4.19
N THR A 34 -10.08 -8.87 -4.60
CA THR A 34 -10.51 -7.81 -5.53
C THR A 34 -11.64 -6.97 -4.95
N ASN A 35 -12.11 -7.33 -3.75
CA ASN A 35 -13.15 -6.63 -3.01
C ASN A 35 -12.56 -5.63 -2.01
N ILE A 36 -13.03 -4.39 -2.02
CA ILE A 36 -12.51 -3.34 -1.13
C ILE A 36 -12.93 -3.51 0.35
N LYS A 37 -13.87 -4.41 0.68
CA LYS A 37 -14.32 -4.61 2.07
C LYS A 37 -13.16 -4.86 3.04
N PHE A 38 -12.19 -5.69 2.66
CA PHE A 38 -10.99 -5.94 3.45
C PHE A 38 -10.17 -4.66 3.71
N LEU A 39 -10.07 -3.77 2.70
CA LEU A 39 -9.36 -2.51 2.84
C LEU A 39 -10.10 -1.58 3.82
N LEU A 40 -11.43 -1.50 3.70
CA LEU A 40 -12.28 -0.70 4.59
C LEU A 40 -12.24 -1.19 6.05
N GLU A 41 -12.25 -2.50 6.29
CA GLU A 41 -12.06 -3.08 7.63
C GLU A 41 -10.70 -2.68 8.24
N ASN A 42 -9.72 -2.37 7.39
CA ASN A 42 -8.41 -1.89 7.78
C ASN A 42 -8.28 -0.36 7.75
N ASN A 43 -9.39 0.37 7.57
CA ASN A 43 -9.46 1.82 7.43
C ASN A 43 -8.53 2.31 6.30
N ASN A 44 -8.55 1.60 5.18
CA ASN A 44 -7.82 1.92 3.96
C ASN A 44 -8.82 2.26 2.85
N HIS A 45 -8.84 3.54 2.48
CA HIS A 45 -9.79 4.13 1.54
C HIS A 45 -9.17 4.43 0.16
N ILE A 46 -7.96 3.93 -0.11
CA ILE A 46 -7.23 4.24 -1.35
C ILE A 46 -8.03 3.86 -2.59
N TRP A 47 -8.83 2.78 -2.49
CA TRP A 47 -9.53 2.19 -3.62
C TRP A 47 -11.02 2.55 -3.71
N ASP A 48 -11.51 3.39 -2.80
CA ASP A 48 -12.93 3.62 -2.64
C ASP A 48 -13.55 4.30 -3.86
N GLU A 49 -12.87 5.29 -4.45
CA GLU A 49 -13.40 6.06 -5.58
C GLU A 49 -13.76 5.19 -6.80
N TRP A 50 -12.99 4.13 -7.07
CA TRP A 50 -13.29 3.22 -8.19
C TRP A 50 -14.52 2.34 -7.90
N ALA A 51 -14.67 1.86 -6.67
CA ALA A 51 -15.84 1.08 -6.27
C ALA A 51 -17.10 1.96 -6.15
N PHE A 52 -16.94 3.14 -5.56
CA PHE A 52 -17.98 4.15 -5.44
C PHE A 52 -18.53 4.55 -6.80
N LYS A 53 -17.65 4.74 -7.80
CA LYS A 53 -18.04 5.00 -9.19
C LYS A 53 -18.96 3.91 -9.73
N ASN A 54 -18.61 2.63 -9.54
CA ASN A 54 -19.44 1.51 -9.98
C ASN A 54 -20.84 1.54 -9.35
N TRP A 55 -20.93 1.93 -8.09
CA TRP A 55 -22.21 2.07 -7.40
C TRP A 55 -23.03 3.24 -7.96
N VAL A 56 -22.48 4.45 -8.02
CA VAL A 56 -23.24 5.65 -8.42
C VAL A 56 -23.62 5.68 -9.91
N GLU A 57 -22.92 4.91 -10.75
CA GLU A 57 -23.27 4.71 -12.17
C GLU A 57 -24.27 3.57 -12.40
N SER A 58 -24.67 2.84 -11.34
CA SER A 58 -25.61 1.72 -11.44
C SER A 58 -27.09 2.16 -11.38
N ASP A 59 -27.98 1.32 -11.92
CA ASP A 59 -29.44 1.53 -11.84
C ASP A 59 -29.99 1.47 -10.40
N SER A 60 -29.22 0.92 -9.46
CA SER A 60 -29.62 0.80 -8.06
C SER A 60 -29.37 2.08 -7.25
N TYR A 61 -28.56 3.00 -7.78
CA TYR A 61 -28.25 4.25 -7.12
C TYR A 61 -29.40 5.24 -7.27
N THR A 62 -29.86 5.75 -6.13
CA THR A 62 -31.02 6.65 -6.03
C THR A 62 -30.68 7.97 -5.34
N GLY A 63 -29.38 8.23 -5.13
CA GLY A 63 -28.87 9.46 -4.54
C GLY A 63 -28.80 10.62 -5.54
N PRO A 64 -28.23 11.76 -5.12
CA PRO A 64 -28.03 12.91 -6.00
C PRO A 64 -27.01 12.63 -7.11
N ASP A 65 -27.00 13.43 -8.17
CA ASP A 65 -26.06 13.26 -9.28
C ASP A 65 -24.60 13.36 -8.82
N MET A 66 -23.87 12.24 -8.95
CA MET A 66 -22.45 12.09 -8.61
C MET A 66 -21.54 12.08 -9.84
N SER A 67 -22.02 12.46 -11.03
CA SER A 67 -21.16 12.55 -12.21
C SER A 67 -19.97 13.50 -12.00
N ASP A 68 -18.77 13.10 -12.44
CA ASP A 68 -17.53 13.90 -12.29
C ASP A 68 -17.20 14.28 -10.82
N PHE A 69 -17.55 13.42 -9.86
CA PHE A 69 -17.43 13.70 -8.43
C PHE A 69 -16.01 14.12 -8.01
N GLY A 70 -14.97 13.47 -8.54
CA GLY A 70 -13.58 13.73 -8.17
C GLY A 70 -13.09 15.14 -8.53
N ARG A 71 -13.68 15.77 -9.56
CA ARG A 71 -13.37 17.17 -9.90
C ARG A 71 -14.31 18.13 -9.17
N ARG A 72 -15.61 17.83 -9.12
CA ARG A 72 -16.62 18.71 -8.52
C ARG A 72 -16.37 18.93 -7.04
N SER A 73 -15.97 17.90 -6.30
CA SER A 73 -15.65 17.99 -4.87
C SER A 73 -14.49 18.94 -4.56
N LEU A 74 -13.61 19.22 -5.52
CA LEU A 74 -12.47 20.13 -5.34
C LEU A 74 -12.84 21.61 -5.51
N VAL A 75 -13.99 21.92 -6.10
CA VAL A 75 -14.36 23.30 -6.51
C VAL A 75 -15.74 23.75 -6.04
N ASP A 76 -16.57 22.84 -5.54
CA ASP A 76 -17.93 23.10 -5.06
C ASP A 76 -18.07 22.50 -3.64
N GLU A 77 -18.11 23.37 -2.63
CA GLU A 77 -18.17 22.97 -1.22
C GLU A 77 -19.49 22.27 -0.86
N ASP A 78 -20.61 22.69 -1.45
CA ASP A 78 -21.91 22.08 -1.20
C ASP A 78 -21.94 20.67 -1.80
N PHE A 79 -21.38 20.50 -3.01
CA PHE A 79 -21.22 19.19 -3.61
C PHE A 79 -20.24 18.31 -2.83
N ALA A 80 -19.12 18.86 -2.33
CA ALA A 80 -18.16 18.12 -1.53
C ALA A 80 -18.83 17.53 -0.27
N ALA A 81 -19.66 18.30 0.42
CA ALA A 81 -20.40 17.82 1.58
C ALA A 81 -21.40 16.70 1.23
N GLU A 82 -22.06 16.79 0.07
CA GLU A 82 -22.96 15.72 -0.37
C GLU A 82 -22.20 14.47 -0.84
N TYR A 83 -21.05 14.64 -1.51
CA TYR A 83 -20.14 13.56 -1.84
C TYR A 83 -19.69 12.81 -0.59
N ASP A 84 -19.20 13.53 0.43
CA ASP A 84 -18.75 12.93 1.69
C ASP A 84 -19.85 12.10 2.35
N LYS A 85 -21.08 12.61 2.36
CA LYS A 85 -22.24 11.91 2.90
C LYS A 85 -22.59 10.64 2.11
N GLN A 86 -22.60 10.71 0.77
CA GLN A 86 -22.87 9.53 -0.04
C GLN A 86 -21.74 8.50 0.05
N HIS A 87 -20.50 8.96 0.15
CA HIS A 87 -19.33 8.13 0.37
C HIS A 87 -19.39 7.40 1.72
N GLU A 88 -19.79 8.09 2.80
CA GLU A 88 -20.01 7.48 4.10
C GLU A 88 -21.09 6.38 4.05
N ILE A 89 -22.22 6.65 3.38
CA ILE A 89 -23.28 5.66 3.16
C ILE A 89 -22.74 4.44 2.39
N PHE A 90 -21.92 4.68 1.36
CA PHE A 90 -21.31 3.62 0.57
C PHE A 90 -20.40 2.73 1.42
N VAL A 91 -19.47 3.33 2.16
CA VAL A 91 -18.54 2.63 3.06
C VAL A 91 -19.30 1.80 4.09
N ASP A 92 -20.31 2.39 4.74
CA ASP A 92 -21.14 1.69 5.72
C ASP A 92 -21.85 0.49 5.12
N LYS A 93 -22.38 0.61 3.90
CA LYS A 93 -23.03 -0.51 3.21
C LYS A 93 -22.06 -1.62 2.82
N ILE A 94 -20.86 -1.29 2.31
CA ILE A 94 -19.83 -2.30 2.01
C ILE A 94 -19.45 -3.08 3.29
N LEU A 95 -19.36 -2.40 4.43
CA LEU A 95 -18.99 -3.05 5.69
C LEU A 95 -20.13 -3.89 6.29
N SER A 96 -21.38 -3.43 6.18
CA SER A 96 -22.54 -4.00 6.89
C SER A 96 -23.42 -4.94 6.06
N ASP A 97 -23.37 -4.90 4.73
CA ASP A 97 -24.20 -5.71 3.84
C ASP A 97 -23.32 -6.51 2.85
N ASP A 98 -23.22 -7.82 3.07
CA ASP A 98 -22.41 -8.71 2.25
C ASP A 98 -22.88 -8.79 0.79
N ALA A 99 -24.19 -8.64 0.52
CA ALA A 99 -24.70 -8.65 -0.84
C ALA A 99 -24.31 -7.37 -1.57
N PHE A 100 -24.43 -6.22 -0.90
CA PHE A 100 -23.98 -4.94 -1.42
C PHE A 100 -22.46 -4.93 -1.65
N ALA A 101 -21.68 -5.49 -0.71
CA ALA A 101 -20.24 -5.63 -0.85
C ALA A 101 -19.85 -6.53 -2.03
N ALA A 102 -20.53 -7.65 -2.23
CA ALA A 102 -20.28 -8.55 -3.35
C ALA A 102 -20.59 -7.91 -4.71
N GLU A 103 -21.58 -7.01 -4.77
CA GLU A 103 -21.97 -6.34 -6.00
C GLU A 103 -21.11 -5.10 -6.32
N PHE A 104 -20.91 -4.22 -5.34
CA PHE A 104 -20.29 -2.91 -5.57
C PHE A 104 -18.89 -2.77 -4.98
N GLY A 105 -18.43 -3.73 -4.17
CA GLY A 105 -17.08 -3.73 -3.62
C GLY A 105 -16.03 -4.31 -4.56
N GLU A 106 -16.43 -5.01 -5.61
CA GLU A 106 -15.53 -5.66 -6.57
C GLU A 106 -14.94 -4.66 -7.58
N LEU A 107 -13.61 -4.67 -7.70
CA LEU A 107 -12.89 -3.86 -8.69
C LEU A 107 -12.56 -4.62 -9.98
N GLY A 108 -12.97 -5.88 -10.08
CA GLY A 108 -12.63 -6.77 -11.19
C GLY A 108 -11.17 -7.21 -11.16
N ASP A 109 -10.56 -7.41 -12.34
CA ASP A 109 -9.24 -8.05 -12.46
C ASP A 109 -8.07 -7.08 -12.14
N VAL A 110 -8.04 -6.51 -10.93
CA VAL A 110 -6.95 -5.66 -10.39
C VAL A 110 -5.72 -6.48 -9.99
N TYR A 111 -4.73 -5.88 -9.34
CA TYR A 111 -3.43 -6.51 -9.02
C TYR A 111 -3.55 -7.89 -8.36
N GLY A 112 -4.42 -8.06 -7.36
CA GLY A 112 -4.61 -9.34 -6.67
C GLY A 112 -5.04 -10.46 -7.63
N ALA A 113 -6.04 -10.19 -8.48
CA ALA A 113 -6.47 -11.12 -9.51
C ALA A 113 -5.37 -11.44 -10.52
N GLN A 114 -4.61 -10.44 -10.99
CA GLN A 114 -3.51 -10.72 -11.92
C GLN A 114 -2.41 -11.55 -11.27
N TRP A 115 -2.06 -11.28 -10.01
CA TRP A 115 -0.96 -11.95 -9.31
C TRP A 115 -1.29 -13.38 -8.89
N ARG A 116 -2.54 -13.64 -8.45
CA ARG A 116 -2.95 -14.91 -7.85
C ARG A 116 -3.91 -15.72 -8.71
N HIS A 117 -4.59 -15.09 -9.67
CA HIS A 117 -5.70 -15.68 -10.41
C HIS A 117 -5.75 -15.27 -11.88
N TRP A 118 -4.60 -15.24 -12.56
CA TRP A 118 -4.54 -14.91 -13.99
C TRP A 118 -5.33 -15.93 -14.81
N LYS A 119 -6.44 -15.51 -15.41
CA LYS A 119 -7.35 -16.39 -16.15
C LYS A 119 -6.67 -16.94 -17.41
N LYS A 120 -6.77 -18.26 -17.63
CA LYS A 120 -6.27 -18.90 -18.86
C LYS A 120 -7.34 -18.87 -19.93
N VAL A 121 -6.92 -18.72 -21.18
CA VAL A 121 -7.79 -18.81 -22.37
C VAL A 121 -8.58 -20.12 -22.42
N GLN A 122 -7.97 -21.23 -21.97
CA GLN A 122 -8.56 -22.57 -22.01
C GLN A 122 -9.34 -22.93 -20.73
N GLY A 123 -9.52 -21.98 -19.80
CA GLY A 123 -10.10 -22.21 -18.48
C GLY A 123 -9.08 -22.53 -17.39
N GLY A 124 -9.47 -22.25 -16.15
CA GLY A 124 -8.58 -22.26 -14.98
C GLY A 124 -7.73 -20.99 -14.88
N PHE A 125 -6.76 -20.99 -13.97
CA PHE A 125 -5.95 -19.82 -13.65
C PHE A 125 -4.48 -20.14 -13.37
N ILE A 126 -3.63 -19.11 -13.40
CA ILE A 126 -2.22 -19.15 -13.02
C ILE A 126 -2.05 -18.31 -11.76
N ASP A 127 -1.39 -18.88 -10.74
CA ASP A 127 -0.99 -18.17 -9.53
C ASP A 127 0.49 -17.78 -9.66
N GLN A 128 0.75 -16.62 -10.26
CA GLN A 128 2.10 -16.17 -10.56
C GLN A 128 2.95 -15.99 -9.30
N MET A 129 2.35 -15.53 -8.19
CA MET A 129 3.08 -15.35 -6.92
C MET A 129 3.46 -16.66 -6.26
N ALA A 130 2.56 -17.66 -6.26
CA ALA A 130 2.90 -18.99 -5.74
C ALA A 130 3.99 -19.64 -6.61
N ASP A 131 3.82 -19.57 -7.94
CA ASP A 131 4.76 -20.15 -8.90
C ASP A 131 6.16 -19.52 -8.80
N VAL A 132 6.25 -18.19 -8.68
CA VAL A 132 7.57 -17.51 -8.59
C VAL A 132 8.24 -17.79 -7.25
N THR A 133 7.48 -17.88 -6.15
CA THR A 133 8.03 -18.19 -4.83
C THR A 133 8.59 -19.60 -4.79
N GLU A 134 7.92 -20.56 -5.42
CA GLU A 134 8.43 -21.93 -5.56
C GLU A 134 9.63 -22.02 -6.50
N GLN A 135 9.62 -21.27 -7.61
CA GLN A 135 10.77 -21.20 -8.52
C GLN A 135 12.00 -20.59 -7.87
N ILE A 136 11.85 -19.60 -6.99
CA ILE A 136 12.99 -19.05 -6.22
C ILE A 136 13.64 -20.12 -5.35
N LYS A 137 12.85 -21.02 -4.75
CA LYS A 137 13.36 -22.11 -3.90
C LYS A 137 14.07 -23.20 -4.71
N THR A 138 13.53 -23.53 -5.88
CA THR A 138 13.97 -24.70 -6.66
C THR A 138 14.93 -24.36 -7.79
N HIS A 139 14.86 -23.14 -8.33
CA HIS A 139 15.61 -22.66 -9.48
C HIS A 139 16.04 -21.18 -9.29
N PRO A 140 16.79 -20.85 -8.22
CA PRO A 140 17.12 -19.46 -7.87
C PRO A 140 17.86 -18.68 -8.97
N ASP A 141 18.68 -19.35 -9.78
CA ASP A 141 19.42 -18.74 -10.89
C ASP A 141 18.56 -18.46 -12.13
N SER A 142 17.26 -18.76 -12.06
CA SER A 142 16.32 -18.53 -13.16
C SER A 142 16.27 -17.04 -13.52
N ARG A 143 16.40 -16.76 -14.81
CA ARG A 143 16.21 -15.41 -15.37
C ARG A 143 14.76 -15.11 -15.73
N ARG A 144 13.82 -15.93 -15.23
CA ARG A 144 12.38 -15.91 -15.57
C ARG A 144 11.48 -15.77 -14.34
N LEU A 145 12.03 -15.33 -13.21
CA LEU A 145 11.30 -15.11 -11.97
C LEU A 145 10.46 -13.82 -12.05
N ILE A 146 9.40 -13.85 -12.86
CA ILE A 146 8.62 -12.67 -13.26
C ILE A 146 7.17 -12.82 -12.80
N VAL A 147 6.57 -11.71 -12.38
CA VAL A 147 5.13 -11.55 -12.20
C VAL A 147 4.70 -10.32 -12.99
N THR A 148 3.60 -10.44 -13.74
CA THR A 148 3.04 -9.31 -14.50
C THR A 148 1.58 -9.04 -14.12
N ALA A 149 1.24 -7.77 -14.00
CA ALA A 149 -0.14 -7.32 -13.90
C ALA A 149 -0.70 -6.85 -15.25
N TRP A 150 0.13 -6.77 -16.28
CA TRP A 150 -0.26 -6.22 -17.58
C TRP A 150 -0.93 -7.27 -18.44
N ASN A 151 -2.26 -7.34 -18.36
CA ASN A 151 -3.08 -8.19 -19.21
C ASN A 151 -3.68 -7.38 -20.38
N PRO A 152 -3.18 -7.54 -21.63
CA PRO A 152 -3.69 -6.79 -22.78
C PRO A 152 -5.19 -6.98 -23.07
N GLU A 153 -5.79 -8.09 -22.64
CA GLU A 153 -7.23 -8.35 -22.80
C GLU A 153 -8.06 -7.53 -21.82
N ALA A 154 -7.58 -7.37 -20.58
CA ALA A 154 -8.33 -6.68 -19.52
C ALA A 154 -8.09 -5.15 -19.50
N VAL A 155 -6.91 -4.69 -19.92
CA VAL A 155 -6.52 -3.26 -19.88
C VAL A 155 -7.56 -2.32 -20.51
N PRO A 156 -8.17 -2.61 -21.68
CA PRO A 156 -9.15 -1.71 -22.29
C PRO A 156 -10.44 -1.49 -21.47
N THR A 157 -10.77 -2.40 -20.56
CA THR A 157 -12.03 -2.36 -19.77
C THR A 157 -11.79 -2.08 -18.29
N GLN A 158 -10.54 -1.97 -17.84
CA GLN A 158 -10.20 -1.64 -16.45
C GLN A 158 -10.41 -0.15 -16.18
N ALA A 159 -10.95 0.18 -15.00
CA ALA A 159 -11.10 1.57 -14.55
C ALA A 159 -9.75 2.30 -14.46
N LEU A 160 -8.70 1.59 -14.03
CA LEU A 160 -7.32 2.08 -14.09
C LEU A 160 -6.37 0.92 -14.46
N PRO A 161 -5.77 0.94 -15.66
CA PRO A 161 -4.74 -0.03 -16.03
C PRO A 161 -3.56 -0.01 -15.05
N PRO A 162 -2.95 -1.15 -14.70
CA PRO A 162 -1.87 -1.23 -13.72
C PRO A 162 -0.72 -0.26 -14.00
N CYS A 163 -0.39 0.60 -13.04
CA CYS A 163 0.80 1.44 -13.09
C CYS A 163 2.06 0.59 -12.90
N HIS A 164 1.99 -0.41 -12.01
CA HIS A 164 3.04 -1.42 -11.84
C HIS A 164 2.81 -2.57 -12.82
N ALA A 165 3.47 -2.53 -13.99
CA ALA A 165 3.14 -3.44 -15.08
C ALA A 165 3.77 -4.83 -14.89
N LEU A 166 5.02 -4.89 -14.40
CA LEU A 166 5.70 -6.15 -14.08
C LEU A 166 6.81 -5.96 -13.05
N PHE A 167 7.18 -7.03 -12.37
CA PHE A 167 8.39 -7.10 -11.56
C PHE A 167 9.11 -8.43 -11.74
N GLN A 168 10.42 -8.41 -11.49
CA GLN A 168 11.31 -9.55 -11.63
C GLN A 168 12.16 -9.72 -10.37
N PHE A 169 12.25 -10.95 -9.88
CA PHE A 169 13.20 -11.33 -8.84
C PHE A 169 14.54 -11.78 -9.44
N TYR A 170 15.59 -11.64 -8.64
CA TYR A 170 16.92 -12.11 -8.95
C TYR A 170 17.60 -12.60 -7.68
N VAL A 171 18.25 -13.77 -7.72
CA VAL A 171 19.00 -14.32 -6.59
C VAL A 171 20.48 -14.38 -6.95
N ALA A 172 21.33 -13.89 -6.04
CA ALA A 172 22.78 -14.02 -6.11
C ALA A 172 23.39 -13.90 -4.71
N ASP A 173 24.46 -14.65 -4.44
CA ASP A 173 25.25 -14.53 -3.21
C ASP A 173 24.43 -14.61 -1.91
N GLY A 174 23.40 -15.47 -1.88
CA GLY A 174 22.51 -15.63 -0.72
C GLY A 174 21.49 -14.50 -0.53
N LYS A 175 21.42 -13.54 -1.46
CA LYS A 175 20.48 -12.42 -1.44
C LYS A 175 19.47 -12.51 -2.57
N ILE A 176 18.24 -12.08 -2.31
CA ILE A 176 17.22 -11.86 -3.33
C ILE A 176 17.02 -10.36 -3.56
N SER A 177 16.89 -9.96 -4.82
CA SER A 177 16.58 -8.59 -5.24
C SER A 177 15.28 -8.59 -6.04
N LEU A 178 14.60 -7.44 -6.08
CA LEU A 178 13.38 -7.24 -6.87
C LEU A 178 13.55 -6.00 -7.74
N GLN A 179 13.28 -6.13 -9.04
CA GLN A 179 13.14 -5.01 -9.95
C GLN A 179 11.68 -4.80 -10.35
N LEU A 180 11.16 -3.59 -10.17
CA LEU A 180 9.85 -3.16 -10.64
C LEU A 180 9.99 -2.32 -11.91
N TYR A 181 9.17 -2.61 -12.92
CA TYR A 181 8.88 -1.69 -14.02
C TYR A 181 7.51 -1.03 -13.81
N GLN A 182 7.54 0.25 -13.47
CA GLN A 182 6.35 1.10 -13.29
C GLN A 182 6.20 2.02 -14.48
N ARG A 183 5.17 1.81 -15.30
CA ARG A 183 4.98 2.58 -16.56
C ARG A 183 4.65 4.06 -16.34
N SER A 184 4.07 4.40 -15.19
CA SER A 184 3.53 5.72 -14.86
C SER A 184 3.66 5.95 -13.36
N ALA A 185 4.30 7.05 -12.97
CA ALA A 185 4.70 7.30 -11.60
C ALA A 185 4.51 8.76 -11.21
N ASP A 186 3.47 9.00 -10.39
CA ASP A 186 3.35 10.25 -9.63
C ASP A 186 4.45 10.26 -8.56
N MET A 187 5.45 11.11 -8.80
CA MET A 187 6.64 11.21 -7.97
C MET A 187 6.35 11.75 -6.57
N PHE A 188 5.28 12.51 -6.37
CA PHE A 188 4.97 13.11 -5.08
C PHE A 188 4.07 12.20 -4.24
N LEU A 189 2.91 11.77 -4.73
CA LEU A 189 1.98 10.96 -3.92
C LEU A 189 2.25 9.46 -4.04
N GLY A 190 2.41 8.95 -5.27
CA GLY A 190 2.46 7.51 -5.54
C GLY A 190 3.79 6.85 -5.20
N VAL A 191 4.89 7.36 -5.74
CA VAL A 191 6.22 6.73 -5.64
C VAL A 191 6.66 6.42 -4.20
N PRO A 192 6.47 7.30 -3.20
CA PRO A 192 6.78 6.95 -1.81
C PRO A 192 6.06 5.69 -1.30
N PHE A 193 4.80 5.51 -1.71
CA PHE A 193 3.99 4.35 -1.38
C PHE A 193 4.50 3.11 -2.13
N ASN A 194 4.83 3.26 -3.41
CA ASN A 194 5.28 2.17 -4.28
C ASN A 194 6.65 1.62 -3.83
N ILE A 195 7.59 2.49 -3.44
CA ILE A 195 8.90 2.07 -2.92
C ILE A 195 8.71 1.18 -1.68
N ALA A 196 7.91 1.64 -0.71
CA ALA A 196 7.67 0.89 0.52
C ALA A 196 6.92 -0.43 0.27
N SER A 197 5.93 -0.44 -0.63
CA SER A 197 5.15 -1.64 -0.98
C SER A 197 6.02 -2.74 -1.58
N TYR A 198 6.84 -2.43 -2.59
CA TYR A 198 7.69 -3.42 -3.24
C TYR A 198 8.92 -3.81 -2.41
N SER A 199 9.41 -2.93 -1.53
CA SER A 199 10.42 -3.29 -0.55
C SER A 199 9.85 -4.25 0.50
N LEU A 200 8.61 -4.03 0.95
CA LEU A 200 7.92 -4.97 1.85
C LEU A 200 7.72 -6.33 1.18
N LEU A 201 7.27 -6.35 -0.07
CA LEU A 201 7.14 -7.58 -0.86
C LEU A 201 8.47 -8.33 -0.96
N LEU A 202 9.57 -7.62 -1.25
CA LEU A 202 10.91 -8.18 -1.30
C LEU A 202 11.29 -8.86 0.03
N HIS A 203 11.11 -8.18 1.16
CA HIS A 203 11.38 -8.76 2.48
C HIS A 203 10.52 -9.98 2.79
N MET A 204 9.23 -9.95 2.45
CA MET A 204 8.32 -11.09 2.69
C MET A 204 8.73 -12.32 1.86
N VAL A 205 9.05 -12.13 0.58
CA VAL A 205 9.51 -13.22 -0.28
C VAL A 205 10.88 -13.74 0.17
N ALA A 206 11.79 -12.86 0.57
CA ALA A 206 13.09 -13.23 1.15
C ALA A 206 12.93 -14.15 2.38
N ALA A 207 12.08 -13.74 3.33
CA ALA A 207 11.76 -14.53 4.52
C ALA A 207 11.17 -15.91 4.18
N GLN A 208 10.28 -15.98 3.19
CA GLN A 208 9.64 -17.23 2.75
C GLN A 208 10.57 -18.20 2.04
N THR A 209 11.63 -17.67 1.43
CA THR A 209 12.54 -18.44 0.56
C THR A 209 13.90 -18.68 1.20
N GLY A 210 14.16 -18.13 2.38
CA GLY A 210 15.39 -18.33 3.14
C GLY A 210 16.57 -17.50 2.64
N TYR A 211 16.31 -16.44 1.87
CA TYR A 211 17.32 -15.49 1.41
C TYR A 211 17.30 -14.21 2.23
N GLU A 212 18.41 -13.48 2.21
CA GLU A 212 18.44 -12.10 2.70
C GLU A 212 17.86 -11.16 1.66
N ALA A 213 17.19 -10.09 2.08
CA ALA A 213 16.76 -9.04 1.17
C ALA A 213 17.98 -8.23 0.69
N GLY A 214 18.17 -8.16 -0.62
CA GLY A 214 19.22 -7.43 -1.31
C GLY A 214 18.75 -6.04 -1.75
N GLU A 215 18.62 -5.83 -3.06
CA GLU A 215 18.22 -4.52 -3.58
C GLU A 215 16.77 -4.51 -4.09
N PHE A 216 16.06 -3.42 -3.83
CA PHE A 216 14.91 -3.01 -4.61
C PHE A 216 15.35 -2.06 -5.72
N VAL A 217 15.10 -2.43 -6.98
CA VAL A 217 15.41 -1.63 -8.17
C VAL A 217 14.10 -1.11 -8.78
N HIS A 218 13.94 0.20 -8.81
CA HIS A 218 12.72 0.85 -9.28
C HIS A 218 12.95 1.53 -10.63
N THR A 219 12.40 0.94 -11.68
CA THR A 219 12.45 1.45 -13.05
C THR A 219 11.14 2.15 -13.39
N LEU A 220 11.24 3.40 -13.86
CA LEU A 220 10.09 4.24 -14.18
C LEU A 220 10.02 4.47 -15.69
N GLY A 221 8.81 4.41 -16.25
CA GLY A 221 8.48 4.89 -17.59
C GLY A 221 8.28 6.40 -17.57
N ASP A 222 7.02 6.83 -17.55
CA ASP A 222 6.66 8.23 -17.31
C ASP A 222 6.76 8.55 -15.81
N ALA A 223 7.75 9.35 -15.44
CA ALA A 223 7.94 9.87 -14.10
C ALA A 223 7.59 11.36 -14.07
N HIS A 224 6.53 11.73 -13.34
CA HIS A 224 5.97 13.08 -13.38
C HIS A 224 5.63 13.64 -12.00
N ILE A 225 5.64 14.96 -11.93
CA ILE A 225 5.11 15.75 -10.80
C ILE A 225 3.92 16.53 -11.35
N TYR A 226 2.76 16.41 -10.71
CA TYR A 226 1.61 17.23 -11.07
C TYR A 226 1.88 18.71 -10.73
N ASN A 227 1.36 19.63 -11.55
CA ASN A 227 1.60 21.06 -11.39
C ASN A 227 1.18 21.60 -10.01
N ASN A 228 0.12 21.04 -9.42
CA ASN A 228 -0.38 21.38 -8.08
C ASN A 228 0.40 20.71 -6.92
N HIS A 229 1.49 19.99 -7.21
CA HIS A 229 2.38 19.37 -6.23
C HIS A 229 3.79 20.00 -6.19
N VAL A 230 4.08 21.00 -7.04
CA VAL A 230 5.43 21.59 -7.15
C VAL A 230 5.89 22.21 -5.83
N ASP A 231 5.06 23.07 -5.23
CA ASP A 231 5.41 23.74 -3.96
C ASP A 231 5.65 22.74 -2.82
N GLN A 232 4.86 21.66 -2.76
CA GLN A 232 5.00 20.62 -1.75
C GLN A 232 6.25 19.75 -1.97
N VAL A 233 6.67 19.56 -3.23
CA VAL A 233 7.96 18.93 -3.56
C VAL A 233 9.11 19.82 -3.09
N GLU A 234 9.08 21.11 -3.38
CA GLU A 234 10.11 22.06 -2.95
C GLU A 234 10.25 22.09 -1.42
N GLU A 235 9.12 22.10 -0.69
CA GLU A 235 9.12 22.01 0.77
C GLU A 235 9.73 20.69 1.26
N GLN A 236 9.40 19.56 0.63
CA GLN A 236 9.95 18.26 0.99
C GLN A 236 11.48 18.21 0.76
N LEU A 237 11.97 18.81 -0.33
CA LEU A 237 13.39 18.86 -0.67
C LEU A 237 14.22 19.70 0.31
N ALA A 238 13.60 20.67 1.01
CA ALA A 238 14.26 21.49 2.02
C ALA A 238 14.43 20.78 3.37
N ARG A 239 13.77 19.64 3.60
CA ARG A 239 13.81 18.91 4.88
C ARG A 239 15.05 18.00 4.95
N PRO A 240 15.74 17.95 6.09
CA PRO A 240 16.83 17.00 6.28
C PRO A 240 16.29 15.56 6.31
N MET A 241 17.08 14.62 5.78
CA MET A 241 16.79 13.20 5.94
C MET A 241 17.11 12.75 7.37
N ALA A 242 16.27 11.87 7.91
CA ALA A 242 16.55 11.11 9.12
C ALA A 242 16.91 9.66 8.76
N ASP A 243 17.41 8.92 9.75
CA ASP A 243 17.72 7.49 9.63
C ASP A 243 16.49 6.69 9.18
N LEU A 244 16.72 5.71 8.30
CA LEU A 244 15.67 4.81 7.84
C LEU A 244 15.20 3.91 8.98
N PRO A 245 13.90 3.55 9.04
CA PRO A 245 13.42 2.58 10.01
C PRO A 245 13.89 1.15 9.70
N GLU A 246 13.75 0.27 10.70
CA GLU A 246 13.88 -1.18 10.53
C GLU A 246 12.49 -1.81 10.27
N LEU A 247 12.44 -2.78 9.36
CA LEU A 247 11.27 -3.65 9.19
C LEU A 247 11.41 -4.88 10.09
N TRP A 248 10.32 -5.24 10.78
CA TRP A 248 10.19 -6.50 11.48
C TRP A 248 9.04 -7.31 10.87
N LEU A 249 9.33 -8.58 10.56
CA LEU A 249 8.37 -9.58 10.12
C LEU A 249 8.29 -10.70 11.17
N ASN A 250 7.09 -11.21 11.43
CA ASN A 250 6.90 -12.33 12.34
C ASN A 250 7.55 -13.62 11.78
N PRO A 251 8.58 -14.19 12.45
CA PRO A 251 9.27 -15.39 11.97
C PRO A 251 8.43 -16.67 12.02
N ASP A 252 7.30 -16.66 12.72
CA ASP A 252 6.42 -17.82 12.86
C ASP A 252 5.52 -18.02 11.64
N VAL A 253 5.32 -16.99 10.81
CA VAL A 253 4.53 -17.08 9.58
C VAL A 253 5.30 -17.88 8.53
N LYS A 254 4.69 -18.93 7.98
CA LYS A 254 5.34 -19.90 7.06
C LYS A 254 4.93 -19.75 5.59
N SER A 255 4.06 -18.80 5.29
CA SER A 255 3.60 -18.47 3.95
C SER A 255 3.49 -16.97 3.79
N ILE A 256 3.94 -16.41 2.65
CA ILE A 256 3.71 -14.99 2.34
C ILE A 256 2.22 -14.63 2.28
N PHE A 257 1.35 -15.62 2.09
CA PHE A 257 -0.09 -15.44 2.00
C PHE A 257 -0.81 -15.46 3.36
N ASP A 258 -0.11 -15.88 4.43
CA ASP A 258 -0.71 -16.04 5.77
C ASP A 258 -0.37 -14.85 6.69
N TYR A 259 0.40 -13.87 6.21
CA TYR A 259 0.70 -12.67 6.99
C TYR A 259 -0.59 -11.88 7.29
N THR A 260 -0.69 -11.41 8.53
CA THR A 260 -1.71 -10.47 8.96
C THR A 260 -1.10 -9.10 9.23
N MET A 261 -1.95 -8.12 9.55
CA MET A 261 -1.51 -6.77 9.90
C MET A 261 -0.54 -6.76 11.10
N ASP A 262 -0.71 -7.66 12.06
CA ASP A 262 0.11 -7.69 13.28
C ASP A 262 1.48 -8.33 13.10
N ASP A 263 1.66 -9.07 12.01
CA ASP A 263 2.90 -9.77 11.66
C ASP A 263 3.93 -8.85 10.98
N ILE A 264 3.56 -7.58 10.72
CA ILE A 264 4.38 -6.63 9.98
C ILE A 264 4.47 -5.31 10.76
N LYS A 265 5.68 -4.96 11.21
CA LYS A 265 5.92 -3.77 12.03
C LYS A 265 7.12 -2.96 11.51
N ILE A 266 7.04 -1.65 11.72
CA ILE A 266 8.14 -0.73 11.49
C ILE A 266 8.67 -0.26 12.84
N LYS A 267 9.98 -0.31 13.03
CA LYS A 267 10.67 0.17 14.21
C LYS A 267 11.49 1.41 13.82
N ILE A 268 11.14 2.55 14.40
CA ILE A 268 11.86 3.80 14.17
C ILE A 268 13.03 3.85 15.16
N ILE A 269 14.25 3.97 14.62
CA ILE A 269 15.43 4.23 15.43
C ILE A 269 15.51 5.75 15.62
N ILE A 270 15.28 6.23 16.84
CA ILE A 270 15.56 7.62 17.19
C ILE A 270 16.95 7.66 17.82
N GLN A 271 17.95 8.18 17.09
CA GLN A 271 19.23 8.51 17.71
C GLN A 271 19.04 9.65 18.72
N VAL A 272 19.54 9.46 19.95
CA VAL A 272 19.45 10.47 21.03
C VAL A 272 20.07 11.82 20.63
N SER A 273 21.01 11.84 19.69
CA SER A 273 21.61 13.06 19.12
C SER A 273 20.65 13.90 18.26
N GLN A 274 19.56 13.31 17.74
CA GLN A 274 18.51 13.99 16.98
C GLN A 274 17.46 14.64 17.91
N LEU A 275 17.49 14.33 19.21
CA LEU A 275 16.68 15.01 20.22
C LEU A 275 17.28 16.39 20.49
N ARG A 276 16.94 17.39 19.67
CA ARG A 276 17.12 18.80 20.08
C ARG A 276 16.25 19.04 21.33
N PRO A 277 16.70 19.88 22.30
CA PRO A 277 15.90 20.16 23.49
C PRO A 277 14.53 20.70 23.06
N LEU A 278 13.48 19.95 23.43
CA LEU A 278 12.09 20.29 23.18
C LEU A 278 11.80 21.67 23.78
N TRP A 279 11.80 22.71 22.96
CA TRP A 279 10.82 23.77 23.16
C TRP A 279 9.47 23.16 22.83
N LEU A 280 8.59 23.09 23.83
CA LEU A 280 7.21 22.65 23.70
C LEU A 280 6.55 23.35 22.51
N PHE A 281 6.51 22.70 21.35
CA PHE A 281 5.46 22.95 20.38
C PHE A 281 4.21 22.30 20.93
N LYS A 282 3.45 23.10 21.66
CA LYS A 282 2.03 22.86 21.91
C LYS A 282 1.39 22.84 20.51
N ILE A 283 1.11 21.65 19.98
CA ILE A 283 0.18 21.50 18.86
C ILE A 283 -1.15 22.02 19.37
N VAL A 284 -1.45 23.28 19.08
CA VAL A 284 -2.80 23.80 19.15
C VAL A 284 -3.53 23.16 17.96
N MET A 285 -4.29 22.10 18.26
CA MET A 285 -5.40 21.70 17.42
C MET A 285 -6.42 22.83 17.46
N GLU A 286 -6.28 23.80 16.56
CA GLU A 286 -7.31 24.80 16.32
C GLU A 286 -8.39 24.19 15.44
N ARG A 287 -9.55 24.03 16.05
CA ARG A 287 -10.81 23.64 15.41
C ARG A 287 -11.29 24.77 14.50
N GLY A 288 -11.75 24.38 13.31
CA GLY A 288 -12.79 25.04 12.54
C GLY A 288 -13.01 24.25 11.25
N GLY A 289 -14.07 23.47 11.05
CA GLY A 289 -15.17 23.07 11.92
C GLY A 289 -15.98 21.94 11.27
N HIS A 290 -16.69 21.17 12.12
CA HIS A 290 -17.88 20.33 11.84
C HIS A 290 -17.61 19.01 11.07
N HIS A 291 -17.85 17.78 11.51
CA HIS A 291 -18.47 17.12 12.69
C HIS A 291 -17.75 15.74 12.83
N ALA A 292 -17.14 15.42 13.98
CA ALA A 292 -17.62 14.44 14.96
C ALA A 292 -17.53 12.94 14.56
N CYS A 293 -16.37 12.30 14.82
CA CYS A 293 -16.29 10.88 15.14
C CYS A 293 -15.77 10.73 16.57
N GLN A 294 -16.59 10.18 17.47
CA GLN A 294 -16.20 9.86 18.85
C GLN A 294 -15.36 8.58 18.85
N ILE A 295 -14.16 8.62 19.43
CA ILE A 295 -13.43 7.41 19.80
C ILE A 295 -13.23 7.41 21.32
N GLU A 296 -13.77 6.36 21.94
CA GLU A 296 -13.71 6.09 23.37
C GLU A 296 -12.27 5.94 23.88
N LYS A 297 -12.10 6.34 25.14
CA LYS A 297 -10.84 6.29 25.88
C LYS A 297 -10.41 4.84 26.14
N ALA A 298 -9.33 4.38 25.53
CA ALA A 298 -8.57 3.24 26.03
C ALA A 298 -7.50 3.73 27.03
N THR A 299 -7.65 3.28 28.27
CA THR A 299 -6.77 3.53 29.42
C THR A 299 -5.34 3.03 29.20
N CYS A 300 -4.36 3.89 29.50
CA CYS A 300 -2.95 3.54 29.64
C CYS A 300 -2.73 2.41 30.65
N CYS A 301 -1.94 1.40 30.27
CA CYS A 301 -1.20 0.55 31.21
C CYS A 301 0.28 0.59 30.82
N PRO A 302 1.23 0.88 31.74
CA PRO A 302 2.62 1.15 31.40
C PRO A 302 3.44 -0.14 31.31
N TRP A 303 4.21 -0.28 30.22
CA TRP A 303 5.21 -1.33 30.08
C TRP A 303 6.39 -1.08 31.00
N THR A 304 6.71 -2.12 31.78
CA THR A 304 7.87 -2.27 32.64
C THR A 304 9.17 -2.27 31.83
N THR A 305 10.09 -1.41 32.26
CA THR A 305 11.48 -1.32 31.83
C THR A 305 12.21 -2.63 32.16
N VAL A 306 12.70 -3.36 31.15
CA VAL A 306 13.67 -4.44 31.36
C VAL A 306 15.06 -3.85 31.22
N HIS A 307 15.79 -3.78 32.35
CA HIS A 307 17.20 -3.43 32.39
C HIS A 307 18.05 -4.58 31.86
N GLN A 308 18.92 -4.28 30.89
CA GLN A 308 20.11 -5.06 30.61
C GLN A 308 21.00 -5.10 31.86
N VAL A 309 21.40 -6.30 32.28
CA VAL A 309 22.59 -6.53 33.08
C VAL A 309 23.46 -7.52 32.32
N SER A 310 24.58 -7.04 31.78
CA SER A 310 25.73 -7.85 31.45
C SER A 310 26.70 -7.82 32.64
N VAL A 311 27.23 -8.97 33.04
CA VAL A 311 28.67 -9.29 33.24
C VAL A 311 28.79 -10.56 34.09
N SER A 312 29.23 -11.64 33.41
CA SER A 312 30.23 -12.68 33.75
C SER A 312 29.79 -14.05 33.26
#